data_AF-A0A1F6D416-F1
#
_entry.id   AF-A0A1F6D416-F1
#
_cell.length_a   1.000
_cell.length_b   1.000
_cell.length_c   1.000
_cell.angle_alpha   90.00
_cell.angle_beta   90.00
_cell.angle_gamma   90.00
#
_symmetry.space_group_name_H-M   'P 1'
#
loop_
_entity.id
_entity.type
_entity.pdbx_description
1 polymer ?
#
loop_
_entity_poly.entity_id
_entity_poly.type
_entity_poly.pdbx_seq_one_letter_code
_entity_poly.pdbx_strand_id
1 'polypeptide(L)'
;MKPRIFTVAQANRQIPRVQKAISRLEEWQPRLLEGRERLKEMAVLQADEEGPVDHREGIRLSHEVEMAEHEILSALREIEEIGCVLKQGGLVDFFTVKDGILYELCWHSGEEEIRFYHEVNSGFDYRKPLTSEDIATMGVGFAKGSGVTSRGPALSGAEGSRV
;
A
#
# COMPACT_ATOMS: atom_id res chain seq x y z
N MET A 1 0.59 -8.15 -12.84
CA MET A 1 -0.86 -7.87 -12.96
C MET A 1 -1.04 -6.56 -13.75
N LYS A 2 -2.15 -6.36 -14.48
CA LYS A 2 -2.41 -5.06 -15.14
C LYS A 2 -3.00 -4.08 -14.10
N PRO A 3 -2.53 -2.82 -14.02
CA PRO A 3 -3.05 -1.87 -13.04
C PRO A 3 -4.52 -1.57 -13.31
N ARG A 4 -5.33 -1.54 -12.25
CA ARG A 4 -6.73 -1.13 -12.32
C ARG A 4 -6.79 0.40 -12.36
N ILE A 5 -7.45 0.94 -13.38
CA ILE A 5 -7.64 2.39 -13.52
C ILE A 5 -8.90 2.82 -12.79
N PHE A 6 -8.77 3.85 -11.96
CA PHE A 6 -9.85 4.44 -11.19
C PHE A 6 -10.15 5.86 -11.65
N THR A 7 -11.43 6.23 -11.63
CA THR A 7 -11.79 7.63 -11.44
C THR A 7 -11.62 8.05 -9.99
N VAL A 8 -11.47 9.36 -9.72
CA VAL A 8 -11.39 9.86 -8.33
C VAL A 8 -12.58 9.40 -7.49
N ALA A 9 -13.79 9.48 -8.06
CA ALA A 9 -15.00 9.02 -7.37
C ALA A 9 -15.01 7.51 -7.10
N GLN A 10 -14.43 6.69 -7.99
CA GLN A 10 -14.31 5.24 -7.76
C GLN A 10 -13.30 4.92 -6.67
N ALA A 11 -12.15 5.62 -6.67
CA ALA A 11 -11.12 5.46 -5.66
C ALA A 11 -11.63 5.87 -4.27
N ASN A 12 -12.30 7.02 -4.15
CA ASN A 12 -12.93 7.46 -2.90
C ASN A 12 -13.94 6.44 -2.34
N ARG A 13 -14.71 5.76 -3.21
CA ARG A 13 -15.62 4.68 -2.77
C ARG A 13 -14.91 3.45 -2.19
N GLN A 14 -13.62 3.26 -2.46
CA GLN A 14 -12.86 2.15 -1.89
C GLN A 14 -12.22 2.48 -0.54
N ILE A 15 -12.14 3.76 -0.17
CA ILE A 15 -11.48 4.20 1.08
C ILE A 15 -11.94 3.40 2.30
N PRO A 16 -13.25 3.16 2.54
CA PRO A 16 -13.67 2.39 3.72
C PRO A 16 -13.12 0.96 3.76
N ARG A 17 -12.99 0.29 2.61
CA ARG A 17 -12.38 -1.04 2.52
C ARG A 17 -10.86 -0.99 2.71
N VAL A 18 -10.20 -0.02 2.06
CA VAL A 18 -8.75 0.17 2.20
C VAL A 18 -8.39 0.50 3.65
N GLN A 19 -9.08 1.44 4.29
CA GLN A 19 -8.88 1.80 5.70
C GLN A 19 -9.02 0.57 6.60
N LYS A 20 -10.03 -0.28 6.38
CA LYS A 20 -10.20 -1.53 7.16
C LYS A 20 -9.02 -2.50 6.97
N ALA A 21 -8.45 -2.58 5.78
CA ALA A 21 -7.24 -3.38 5.53
C ALA A 21 -6.01 -2.78 6.20
N ILE A 22 -5.80 -1.47 6.09
CA ILE A 22 -4.71 -0.78 6.75
C ILE A 22 -4.77 -0.92 8.27
N SER A 23 -5.95 -0.73 8.88
CA SER A 23 -6.09 -0.85 10.34
C SER A 23 -5.80 -2.27 10.85
N ARG A 24 -6.05 -3.31 10.04
CA ARG A 24 -5.59 -4.67 10.38
C ARG A 24 -4.07 -4.80 10.31
N LEU A 25 -3.42 -4.19 9.33
CA LEU A 25 -1.96 -4.17 9.28
C LEU A 25 -1.36 -3.44 10.50
N GLU A 26 -1.91 -2.28 10.84
CA GLU A 26 -1.52 -1.49 12.02
C GLU A 26 -1.74 -2.26 13.33
N GLU A 27 -2.79 -3.09 13.42
CA GLU A 27 -3.07 -3.93 14.59
C GLU A 27 -2.12 -5.15 14.69
N TRP A 28 -1.90 -5.86 13.59
CA TRP A 28 -1.27 -7.18 13.61
C TRP A 28 0.25 -7.14 13.43
N GLN A 29 0.81 -6.11 12.77
CA GLN A 29 2.27 -5.95 12.63
C GLN A 29 3.02 -5.91 13.97
N PRO A 30 2.63 -5.09 14.97
CA PRO A 30 3.34 -5.07 16.26
C PRO A 30 3.23 -6.40 16.99
N ARG A 31 2.07 -7.08 16.92
CA ARG A 31 1.87 -8.41 17.52
C ARG A 31 2.76 -9.47 16.90
N LEU A 32 2.92 -9.44 15.58
CA LEU A 32 3.84 -10.35 14.88
C LEU A 32 5.29 -10.12 15.33
N LEU A 33 5.72 -8.85 15.43
CA LEU A 33 7.08 -8.51 15.84
C LEU A 33 7.36 -8.97 17.27
N GLU A 34 6.46 -8.63 18.22
CA GLU A 34 6.56 -9.02 19.62
C GLU A 34 6.55 -10.55 19.78
N GLY A 35 5.61 -11.24 19.12
CA GLY A 35 5.53 -12.70 19.18
C GLY A 35 6.80 -13.40 18.67
N ARG A 36 7.39 -12.90 17.58
CA ARG A 36 8.65 -13.43 17.03
C ARG A 36 9.84 -13.15 17.94
N GLU A 37 9.90 -11.99 18.58
CA GLU A 37 10.94 -11.66 19.54
C GLU A 37 10.88 -12.60 20.76
N ARG A 38 9.69 -12.78 21.33
CA ARG A 38 9.48 -13.70 22.47
C ARG A 38 9.83 -15.15 22.14
N LEU A 39 9.45 -15.64 20.95
CA LEU A 39 9.85 -16.98 20.51
C LEU A 39 11.37 -17.12 20.38
N LYS A 40 12.05 -16.09 19.88
CA LYS A 40 13.51 -16.07 19.76
C LYS A 40 14.18 -16.10 21.14
N GLU A 41 13.71 -15.30 22.09
CA GLU A 41 14.20 -15.30 23.48
C GLU A 41 14.04 -16.68 24.13
N MET A 42 12.87 -17.30 23.99
CA MET A 42 12.62 -18.65 24.48
C MET A 42 13.55 -19.70 23.86
N ALA A 43 13.91 -19.55 22.58
CA ALA A 43 14.83 -20.46 21.90
C ALA A 43 16.28 -20.30 22.39
N VAL A 44 16.71 -19.09 22.76
CA VAL A 44 18.03 -18.83 23.35
C VAL A 44 18.12 -19.44 24.74
N LEU A 45 17.13 -19.21 25.60
CA LEU A 45 17.08 -19.79 26.96
C LEU A 45 17.11 -21.33 26.94
N GLN A 46 16.47 -21.95 25.94
CA GLN A 46 16.50 -23.39 25.71
C GLN A 46 17.89 -23.93 25.34
N ALA A 47 18.74 -23.11 24.71
CA ALA A 47 20.09 -23.50 24.33
C ALA A 47 21.09 -23.38 25.49
N ASP A 48 20.80 -22.51 26.46
CA ASP A 48 21.72 -22.15 27.55
C ASP A 48 21.45 -22.88 28.89
N GLU A 49 20.26 -23.46 29.13
CA GLU A 49 19.92 -24.17 30.40
C GLU A 49 19.24 -25.55 30.23
N GLU A 50 19.51 -26.49 31.17
CA GLU A 50 18.75 -27.75 31.40
C GLU A 50 17.43 -27.51 32.20
N GLY A 51 16.86 -26.31 32.14
CA GLY A 51 15.66 -25.92 32.89
C GLY A 51 14.34 -26.34 32.22
N PRO A 52 13.21 -26.44 32.97
CA PRO A 52 11.92 -26.82 32.39
C PRO A 52 11.39 -25.71 31.48
N VAL A 53 11.38 -25.98 30.18
CA VAL A 53 10.78 -25.13 29.16
C VAL A 53 9.25 -25.20 29.29
N ASP A 54 8.57 -24.06 29.39
CA ASP A 54 7.12 -24.03 29.27
C ASP A 54 6.71 -24.25 27.80
N HIS A 55 6.63 -25.53 27.42
CA HIS A 55 6.24 -25.96 26.09
C HIS A 55 4.83 -25.45 25.70
N ARG A 56 3.94 -25.20 26.68
CA ARG A 56 2.59 -24.70 26.40
C ARG A 56 2.63 -23.23 25.99
N GLU A 57 3.46 -22.43 26.64
CA GLU A 57 3.66 -21.03 26.26
C GLU A 57 4.29 -20.92 24.87
N GLY A 58 5.24 -21.79 24.53
CA GLY A 58 5.84 -21.83 23.20
C GLY A 58 4.82 -22.16 22.10
N ILE A 59 3.92 -23.12 22.35
CA ILE A 59 2.81 -23.44 21.42
C ILE A 59 1.86 -22.24 21.28
N ARG A 60 1.49 -21.59 22.38
CA ARG A 60 0.59 -20.43 22.38
C ARG A 60 1.16 -19.28 21.55
N LEU A 61 2.43 -18.92 21.79
CA LEU A 61 3.11 -17.86 21.05
C LEU A 61 3.27 -18.19 19.56
N SER A 62 3.57 -19.45 19.24
CA SER A 62 3.65 -19.91 17.84
C SER A 62 2.31 -19.71 17.12
N HIS A 63 1.20 -20.09 17.75
CA HIS A 63 -0.13 -19.88 17.20
C HIS A 63 -0.48 -18.38 17.06
N GLU A 64 -0.08 -17.53 18.01
CA GLU A 64 -0.29 -16.07 17.92
C GLU A 64 0.48 -15.46 16.75
N VAL A 65 1.71 -15.91 16.50
CA VAL A 65 2.52 -15.52 15.34
C VAL A 65 1.85 -15.97 14.04
N GLU A 66 1.44 -17.23 13.93
CA GLU A 66 0.75 -17.76 12.74
C GLU A 66 -0.54 -16.98 12.42
N MET A 67 -1.33 -16.66 13.45
CA MET A 67 -2.54 -15.85 13.30
C MET A 67 -2.22 -14.43 12.81
N ALA A 68 -1.19 -13.78 13.37
CA ALA A 68 -0.78 -12.45 12.94
C ALA A 68 -0.28 -12.45 11.49
N GLU A 69 0.50 -13.45 11.08
CA GLU A 69 0.94 -13.63 9.70
C GLU A 69 -0.24 -13.82 8.75
N HIS A 70 -1.21 -14.65 9.12
CA HIS A 70 -2.42 -14.87 8.34
C HIS A 70 -3.21 -13.56 8.11
N GLU A 71 -3.46 -12.80 9.18
CA GLU A 71 -4.22 -11.54 9.10
C GLU A 71 -3.50 -10.48 8.28
N ILE A 72 -2.17 -10.37 8.42
CA ILE A 72 -1.35 -9.45 7.61
C ILE A 72 -1.44 -9.83 6.13
N LEU A 73 -1.22 -11.10 5.79
CA LEU A 73 -1.29 -11.56 4.41
C LEU A 73 -2.69 -11.39 3.82
N SER A 74 -3.73 -11.61 4.62
CA SER A 74 -5.13 -11.39 4.22
C SER A 74 -5.41 -9.92 3.92
N ALA A 75 -4.95 -9.00 4.78
CA ALA A 75 -5.10 -7.57 4.56
C ALA A 75 -4.33 -7.08 3.33
N LEU A 76 -3.09 -7.56 3.11
CA LEU A 76 -2.31 -7.24 1.92
C LEU A 76 -3.00 -7.72 0.63
N ARG A 77 -3.55 -8.94 0.63
CA ARG A 77 -4.33 -9.47 -0.50
C ARG A 77 -5.56 -8.62 -0.78
N GLU A 78 -6.30 -8.18 0.25
CA GLU A 78 -7.46 -7.32 0.03
C GLU A 78 -7.08 -5.98 -0.63
N ILE A 79 -5.97 -5.35 -0.22
CA ILE A 79 -5.46 -4.12 -0.85
C ILE A 79 -5.13 -4.37 -2.33
N GLU A 80 -4.45 -5.48 -2.64
CA GLU A 80 -4.11 -5.88 -4.00
C GLU A 80 -5.37 -6.15 -4.86
N GLU A 81 -6.36 -6.87 -4.31
CA GLU A 81 -7.63 -7.18 -4.98
C GLU A 81 -8.47 -5.94 -5.28
N ILE A 82 -8.43 -4.93 -4.39
CA ILE A 82 -9.05 -3.64 -4.68
C ILE A 82 -8.39 -3.04 -5.93
N GLY A 83 -7.07 -3.23 -6.09
CA GLY A 83 -6.26 -2.69 -7.19
C GLY A 83 -5.39 -1.52 -6.75
N CYS A 84 -5.12 -1.40 -5.46
CA CYS A 84 -4.32 -0.35 -4.85
C CYS A 84 -2.87 -0.80 -4.66
N VAL A 85 -1.99 0.18 -4.45
CA VAL A 85 -0.59 -0.07 -4.09
C VAL A 85 -0.34 0.48 -2.69
N LEU A 86 -0.05 -0.41 -1.73
CA LEU A 86 0.42 0.00 -0.41
C LEU A 86 1.87 0.49 -0.51
N LYS A 87 2.13 1.71 -0.03
CA LYS A 87 3.45 2.29 0.16
C LYS A 87 3.78 2.35 1.66
N GLN A 88 4.92 2.92 2.00
CA GLN A 88 5.35 3.05 3.40
C GLN A 88 4.50 4.06 4.17
N GLY A 89 4.41 3.88 5.50
CA GLY A 89 3.76 4.83 6.39
C GLY A 89 2.23 4.90 6.31
N GLY A 90 1.55 3.88 5.75
CA GLY A 90 0.09 3.89 5.61
C GLY A 90 -0.42 4.66 4.38
N LEU A 91 0.48 4.98 3.45
CA LEU A 91 0.15 5.56 2.17
C LEU A 91 -0.35 4.49 1.19
N VAL A 92 -1.47 4.77 0.52
CA VAL A 92 -2.05 3.90 -0.51
C VAL A 92 -2.32 4.69 -1.78
N ASP A 93 -1.85 4.16 -2.90
CA ASP A 93 -2.03 4.77 -4.21
C ASP A 93 -3.02 3.99 -5.08
N PHE A 94 -3.80 4.72 -5.88
CA PHE A 94 -4.74 4.18 -6.87
C PHE A 94 -4.35 4.69 -8.25
N PHE A 95 -4.16 3.80 -9.22
CA PHE A 95 -3.82 4.24 -10.58
C PHE A 95 -4.99 4.98 -11.24
N THR A 96 -4.66 6.09 -11.90
CA THR A 96 -5.60 6.87 -12.71
C THR A 96 -4.95 7.34 -14.00
N VAL A 97 -5.73 7.96 -14.88
CA VAL A 97 -5.24 8.52 -16.15
C VAL A 97 -5.69 9.96 -16.27
N LYS A 98 -4.77 10.85 -16.63
CA LYS A 98 -5.05 12.24 -17.01
C LYS A 98 -4.39 12.52 -18.35
N ASP A 99 -5.16 13.00 -19.32
CA ASP A 99 -4.68 13.34 -20.67
C ASP A 99 -3.89 12.19 -21.35
N GLY A 100 -4.31 10.94 -21.11
CA GLY A 100 -3.65 9.74 -21.64
C GLY A 100 -2.37 9.32 -20.90
N ILE A 101 -1.98 10.04 -19.85
CA ILE A 101 -0.81 9.77 -19.02
C ILE A 101 -1.26 9.09 -17.72
N LEU A 102 -0.49 8.08 -17.27
CA LEU A 102 -0.76 7.35 -16.03
C LEU A 102 -0.26 8.14 -14.81
N TYR A 103 -1.12 8.25 -13.80
CA TYR A 103 -0.84 8.89 -12.51
C TYR A 103 -1.27 7.98 -11.34
N GLU A 104 -0.84 8.33 -10.13
CA GLU A 104 -1.24 7.70 -8.87
C GLU A 104 -2.05 8.71 -8.04
N LEU A 105 -3.30 8.38 -7.72
CA LEU A 105 -4.12 9.08 -6.74
C LEU A 105 -3.69 8.65 -5.34
N CYS A 106 -3.44 9.61 -4.48
CA CYS A 106 -2.63 9.42 -3.28
C CYS A 106 -3.50 9.63 -2.04
N TRP A 107 -3.62 8.60 -1.20
CA TRP A 107 -4.41 8.63 0.03
C TRP A 107 -3.60 8.13 1.22
N HIS A 108 -3.64 8.83 2.34
CA HIS A 108 -3.02 8.41 3.58
C HIS A 108 -4.07 7.89 4.58
N SER A 109 -3.72 6.86 5.35
CA SER A 109 -4.55 6.38 6.48
C SER A 109 -5.00 7.56 7.36
N GLY A 110 -6.30 7.60 7.66
CA GLY A 110 -6.93 8.68 8.43
C GLY A 110 -7.45 9.86 7.59
N GLU A 111 -7.17 9.95 6.29
CA GLU A 111 -7.81 10.94 5.42
C GLU A 111 -9.24 10.50 5.03
N GLU A 112 -10.19 11.43 5.03
CA GLU A 112 -11.59 11.12 4.65
C GLU A 112 -11.76 10.86 3.14
N GLU A 113 -10.95 11.53 2.31
CA GLU A 113 -11.00 11.46 0.86
C GLU A 113 -9.62 11.67 0.22
N ILE A 114 -9.46 11.21 -1.01
CA ILE A 114 -8.29 11.49 -1.86
C ILE A 114 -8.35 12.96 -2.28
N ARG A 115 -7.30 13.71 -1.94
CA ARG A 115 -7.12 15.12 -2.33
C ARG A 115 -5.87 15.39 -3.16
N PHE A 116 -5.03 14.38 -3.32
CA PHE A 116 -3.73 14.54 -3.97
C PHE A 116 -3.51 13.45 -5.02
N TYR A 117 -2.66 13.76 -5.98
CA TYR A 117 -2.15 12.81 -6.97
C TYR A 117 -0.68 13.12 -7.26
N HIS A 118 0.05 12.16 -7.82
CA HIS A 118 1.41 12.34 -8.28
C HIS A 118 1.71 11.50 -9.52
N GLU A 119 2.83 11.81 -10.17
CA GLU A 119 3.31 11.04 -11.32
C GLU A 119 3.81 9.66 -10.86
N VAL A 120 3.65 8.65 -11.72
CA VAL A 120 4.17 7.31 -11.45
C VAL A 120 5.69 7.38 -11.35
N ASN A 121 6.25 6.75 -10.33
CA ASN A 121 7.68 6.79 -9.99
C ASN A 121 8.22 8.18 -9.57
N SER A 122 7.36 9.17 -9.34
CA SER A 122 7.77 10.38 -8.61
C SER A 122 7.70 10.12 -7.10
N GLY A 123 8.63 10.70 -6.34
CA GLY A 123 8.64 10.59 -4.88
C GLY A 123 7.44 11.31 -4.24
N PHE A 124 7.21 11.05 -2.95
CA PHE A 124 6.12 11.66 -2.17
C PHE A 124 6.08 13.20 -2.22
N ASP A 125 7.24 13.83 -2.34
CA ASP A 125 7.39 15.30 -2.36
C ASP A 125 6.71 15.99 -3.56
N TYR A 126 6.20 15.21 -4.52
CA TYR A 126 5.57 15.72 -5.75
C TYR A 126 4.04 15.59 -5.77
N ARG A 127 3.39 15.47 -4.60
CA ARG A 127 1.93 15.52 -4.48
C ARG A 127 1.37 16.83 -5.00
N LYS A 128 0.49 16.73 -5.99
CA LYS A 128 -0.29 17.84 -6.56
C LYS A 128 -1.72 17.76 -6.02
N PRO A 129 -2.30 18.88 -5.54
CA PRO A 129 -3.70 18.89 -5.12
C PRO A 129 -4.63 18.63 -6.32
N LEU A 130 -5.71 17.89 -6.10
CA LEU A 130 -6.75 17.69 -7.10
C LEU A 130 -7.57 18.96 -7.27
N THR A 131 -7.74 19.39 -8.51
CA THR A 131 -8.69 20.44 -8.89
C THR A 131 -10.07 19.84 -9.15
N SER A 132 -11.11 20.69 -9.23
CA SER A 132 -12.45 20.24 -9.64
C SER A 132 -12.45 19.60 -11.04
N GLU A 133 -11.58 20.08 -11.93
CA GLU A 133 -11.40 19.48 -13.27
C GLU A 133 -10.77 18.09 -13.18
N ASP A 134 -9.74 17.92 -12.34
CA ASP A 134 -9.11 16.62 -12.13
C ASP A 134 -10.12 15.59 -11.59
N ILE A 135 -10.93 15.98 -10.61
CA ILE A 135 -11.98 15.13 -10.03
C ILE A 135 -12.99 14.68 -11.10
N ALA A 136 -13.32 15.56 -12.05
CA ALA A 136 -14.30 15.29 -13.10
C ALA A 136 -13.74 14.46 -14.26
N THR A 137 -12.43 14.52 -14.52
CA THR A 137 -11.82 14.01 -15.76
C THR A 137 -10.92 12.80 -15.56
N MET A 138 -10.21 12.70 -14.44
CA MET A 138 -9.23 11.64 -14.22
C MET A 138 -9.87 10.24 -14.23
N GLY A 139 -9.27 9.34 -15.01
CA GLY A 139 -9.70 7.95 -15.18
C GLY A 139 -10.99 7.76 -15.97
N VAL A 140 -11.67 8.85 -16.36
CA VAL A 140 -12.92 8.77 -17.15
C VAL A 140 -12.59 8.23 -18.53
N GLY A 141 -13.43 7.31 -19.03
CA GLY A 141 -13.20 6.61 -20.30
C GLY A 141 -12.23 5.42 -20.20
N PHE A 142 -11.33 5.39 -19.20
CA PHE A 142 -10.39 4.28 -18.97
C PHE A 142 -10.87 3.29 -17.90
N ALA A 143 -11.74 3.74 -16.99
CA ALA A 143 -12.30 2.93 -15.92
C ALA A 143 -13.24 1.79 -16.38
N LYS A 144 -13.66 1.79 -17.66
CA LYS A 144 -14.45 0.72 -18.29
C LYS A 144 -13.59 -0.11 -19.26
N GLY A 145 -12.68 -0.91 -18.71
CA GLY A 145 -12.05 -2.02 -19.43
C GLY A 145 -10.91 -1.66 -20.39
N SER A 146 -9.72 -2.17 -20.05
CA SER A 146 -8.59 -2.47 -20.93
C SER A 146 -7.61 -1.34 -21.29
N GLY A 147 -6.41 -1.43 -20.67
CA GLY A 147 -5.13 -1.23 -21.36
C GLY A 147 -4.66 0.20 -21.58
N VAL A 148 -3.95 0.75 -20.60
CA VAL A 148 -3.10 1.94 -20.80
C VAL A 148 -1.68 1.45 -21.09
N THR A 149 -1.13 1.86 -22.24
CA THR A 149 0.29 1.69 -22.54
C THR A 149 1.09 2.75 -21.80
N SER A 150 2.01 2.35 -20.93
CA SER A 150 2.95 3.24 -20.25
C SER A 150 3.92 3.85 -21.27
N ARG A 151 3.60 5.02 -21.82
CA ARG A 151 4.63 5.92 -22.37
C ARG A 151 4.86 7.01 -21.33
N GLY A 152 5.92 6.84 -20.53
CA GLY A 152 6.49 7.96 -19.79
C GLY A 152 6.99 9.02 -20.79
N PRO A 153 7.04 10.30 -20.39
CA PRO A 153 7.53 11.34 -21.27
C PRO A 153 8.98 11.02 -21.66
N ALA A 154 9.24 10.97 -22.97
CA ALA A 154 10.59 11.03 -23.47
C ALA A 154 11.18 12.37 -23.01
N LEU A 155 12.19 12.32 -22.15
CA LEU A 155 13.05 13.47 -21.88
C LEU A 155 13.78 13.80 -23.19
N SER A 156 13.14 14.65 -23.99
CA SER A 156 13.71 15.32 -25.14
C SER A 156 14.79 16.27 -24.65
N GLY A 157 15.94 16.22 -25.30
CA GLY A 157 17.17 16.88 -24.90
C GLY A 157 17.09 18.40 -24.84
N ALA A 158 18.00 18.95 -24.04
CA ALA A 158 18.49 20.31 -24.19
C ALA A 158 20.00 20.20 -24.51
N GLU A 159 20.32 20.25 -25.80
CA GLU A 159 21.63 20.72 -26.25
C GLU A 159 21.68 22.25 -26.09
N GLY A 160 22.82 22.74 -25.60
CA GLY A 160 23.40 24.00 -26.06
C GLY A 160 23.18 25.24 -25.20
N SER A 161 24.20 25.63 -24.44
CA SER A 161 24.94 26.84 -24.81
C SER A 161 26.36 26.82 -24.24
N ARG A 162 27.34 26.95 -25.16
CA ARG A 162 28.72 27.35 -24.88
C ARG A 162 28.71 28.76 -24.25
N VAL A 163 29.63 29.05 -23.33
CA VAL A 163 30.87 29.81 -23.58
C VAL A 163 31.93 29.29 -22.62
#